data_AF-A0A968QNL3-F1
#
_entry.id   AF-A0A968QNL3-F1
#
_cell.length_a   1.000
_cell.length_b   1.000
_cell.length_c   1.000
_cell.angle_alpha   90.00
_cell.angle_beta   90.00
_cell.angle_gamma   90.00
#
_symmetry.space_group_name_H-M   'P 1'
#
loop_
_entity.id
_entity.type
_entity.pdbx_description
1 polymer ?
#
loop_
_entity_poly.entity_id
_entity_poly.type
_entity_poly.pdbx_seq_one_letter_code
_entity_poly.pdbx_strand_id
1 'polypeptide(L)'
;MQTLVKNLADNKLAAYFHTDPGTVCQGCHHNSPISKKPPKCANCHGKPFDERNPNAPGMIGAYHQQCMGCHDAMGLKKPEGGCIGCHKEK
;
A
#
# COMPACT_ATOMS: atom_id res chain seq x y z
N MET A 1 5.22 9.20 0.52
CA MET A 1 5.34 9.05 -0.95
C MET A 1 6.64 9.59 -1.53
N GLN A 2 7.17 10.71 -1.02
CA GLN A 2 8.39 11.35 -1.56
C GLN A 2 9.58 10.38 -1.72
N THR A 3 9.84 9.51 -0.74
CA THR A 3 10.93 8.52 -0.81
C THR A 3 10.79 7.56 -2.01
N LEU A 4 9.60 7.01 -2.26
CA LEU A 4 9.41 6.08 -3.38
C LEU A 4 9.60 6.78 -4.72
N VAL A 5 9.00 7.96 -4.89
CA VAL A 5 9.11 8.73 -6.14
C VAL A 5 10.54 9.16 -6.39
N LYS A 6 11.26 9.61 -5.35
CA LYS A 6 12.69 9.97 -5.46
C LYS A 6 13.54 8.79 -5.89
N ASN A 7 13.32 7.60 -5.32
CA ASN A 7 14.07 6.41 -5.68
C ASN A 7 13.75 5.88 -7.10
N LEU A 8 12.66 6.34 -7.71
CA LEU A 8 12.29 6.01 -9.10
C LEU A 8 12.74 7.07 -10.12
N ALA A 9 13.23 8.23 -9.68
CA ALA A 9 13.43 9.41 -10.53
C ALA A 9 14.31 9.15 -11.77
N ASP A 10 15.37 8.36 -11.60
CA ASP A 10 16.33 8.07 -12.68
C ASP A 10 16.04 6.73 -13.41
N ASN A 11 14.95 6.04 -13.05
CA ASN A 11 14.59 4.77 -13.66
C ASN A 11 13.83 4.99 -14.97
N LYS A 12 14.51 4.81 -16.11
CA LYS A 12 13.94 5.00 -17.45
C LYS A 12 12.73 4.11 -17.74
N LEU A 13 12.70 2.89 -17.21
CA LEU A 13 11.58 1.97 -17.39
C LEU A 13 10.35 2.49 -16.65
N ALA A 14 10.51 2.86 -15.39
CA ALA A 14 9.42 3.44 -14.59
C ALA A 14 8.93 4.76 -15.20
N ALA A 15 9.84 5.63 -15.65
CA ALA A 15 9.49 6.89 -16.30
C ALA A 15 8.69 6.68 -17.60
N TYR A 16 8.97 5.62 -18.35
CA TYR A 16 8.25 5.31 -19.58
C TYR A 16 6.85 4.72 -19.30
N PHE A 17 6.73 3.79 -18.36
CA PHE A 17 5.49 3.06 -18.11
C PHE A 17 4.54 3.74 -17.10
N HIS A 18 5.06 4.56 -16.19
CA HIS A 18 4.22 5.36 -15.28
C HIS A 18 3.83 6.68 -15.94
N THR A 19 2.93 6.62 -16.91
CA THR A 19 2.55 7.75 -17.78
C THR A 19 1.79 8.86 -17.07
N ASP A 20 1.15 8.57 -15.93
CA ASP A 20 0.47 9.55 -15.08
C ASP A 20 1.21 9.69 -13.73
N PRO A 21 1.44 10.91 -13.20
CA PRO A 21 2.09 11.12 -11.90
C PRO A 21 1.41 10.38 -10.74
N GLY A 22 0.10 10.15 -10.82
CA GLY A 22 -0.69 9.39 -9.87
C GLY A 22 -0.62 7.88 -10.02
N THR A 23 0.07 7.35 -11.05
CA THR A 23 0.26 5.89 -11.22
C THR A 23 0.97 5.29 -10.01
N VAL A 24 1.96 5.99 -9.46
CA VAL A 24 2.66 5.53 -8.24
C VAL A 24 1.72 5.47 -7.04
N CYS A 25 0.72 6.36 -6.97
CA CYS A 25 -0.30 6.35 -5.91
C CYS A 25 -1.17 5.08 -5.96
N GLN A 26 -1.38 4.51 -7.15
CA GLN A 26 -2.15 3.27 -7.35
C GLN A 26 -1.43 2.03 -6.81
N GLY A 27 -0.12 2.11 -6.52
CA GLY A 27 0.59 1.02 -5.84
C GLY A 27 0.05 0.70 -4.44
N CYS A 28 -0.63 1.66 -3.81
CA CYS A 28 -1.40 1.45 -2.57
C CYS A 28 -2.90 1.66 -2.79
N HIS A 29 -3.30 2.72 -3.51
CA HIS A 29 -4.71 3.03 -3.78
C HIS A 29 -5.22 2.29 -5.02
N HIS A 30 -5.06 0.97 -5.02
CA HIS A 30 -5.42 0.11 -6.14
C HIS A 30 -6.94 0.04 -6.40
N ASN A 31 -7.34 -0.59 -7.51
CA ASN A 31 -8.73 -0.94 -7.82
C ASN A 31 -9.72 0.25 -7.81
N SER A 32 -9.20 1.46 -8.02
CA SER A 32 -10.00 2.68 -8.16
C SER A 32 -9.29 3.63 -9.14
N PRO A 33 -10.00 4.52 -9.85
CA PRO A 33 -9.35 5.48 -10.73
C PRO A 33 -8.34 6.37 -10.00
N ILE A 34 -7.31 6.82 -10.73
CA ILE A 34 -6.36 7.81 -10.20
C ILE A 34 -7.10 9.07 -9.76
N SER A 35 -6.88 9.49 -8.52
CA SER A 35 -7.53 10.65 -7.92
C SER A 35 -6.62 11.29 -6.88
N LYS A 36 -6.70 12.63 -6.76
CA LYS A 36 -6.09 13.37 -5.64
C LYS A 36 -6.76 13.07 -4.30
N LYS A 37 -7.97 12.50 -4.34
CA LYS A 37 -8.77 12.08 -3.18
C LYS A 37 -9.22 10.63 -3.39
N PRO A 38 -8.31 9.65 -3.24
CA PRO A 38 -8.67 8.24 -3.41
C PRO A 38 -9.65 7.79 -2.31
N PRO A 39 -10.43 6.72 -2.56
CA PRO A 39 -11.30 6.16 -1.54
C PRO A 39 -10.51 5.66 -0.33
N LYS A 40 -11.16 5.66 0.84
CA LYS A 40 -10.60 5.04 2.04
C LYS A 40 -10.58 3.52 1.84
N CYS A 41 -9.60 2.83 2.43
CA CYS A 41 -9.51 1.37 2.32
C CYS A 41 -10.79 0.70 2.84
N ALA A 42 -11.39 1.24 3.91
CA ALA A 42 -12.62 0.76 4.51
C ALA A 42 -13.84 0.78 3.56
N ASN A 43 -13.83 1.58 2.49
CA ASN A 43 -14.90 1.58 1.52
C ASN A 43 -15.05 0.21 0.82
N CYS A 44 -13.94 -0.55 0.70
CA CYS A 44 -13.92 -1.89 0.11
C CYS A 44 -13.60 -2.97 1.17
N HIS A 45 -12.66 -2.70 2.08
CA HIS A 45 -12.15 -3.64 3.09
C HIS A 45 -12.83 -3.51 4.47
N GLY A 46 -13.86 -2.68 4.60
CA GLY A 46 -14.56 -2.45 5.88
C GLY A 46 -15.45 -3.62 6.31
N LYS A 47 -15.75 -4.55 5.40
CA LYS A 47 -16.48 -5.78 5.71
C LYS A 47 -15.54 -6.83 6.32
N PRO A 48 -16.06 -7.76 7.14
CA PRO A 48 -15.29 -8.93 7.57
C PRO A 48 -14.76 -9.72 6.38
N PHE A 49 -13.71 -10.52 6.63
CA PHE A 49 -13.14 -11.41 5.62
C PHE A 49 -14.20 -12.37 5.08
N ASP A 50 -14.24 -12.54 3.76
CA ASP A 50 -15.12 -13.46 3.05
C ASP A 50 -14.25 -14.50 2.32
N GLU A 51 -14.37 -15.77 2.73
CA GLU A 51 -13.64 -16.88 2.11
C GLU A 51 -13.94 -17.06 0.62
N ARG A 52 -15.11 -16.60 0.15
CA ARG A 52 -15.49 -16.63 -1.28
C ARG A 52 -14.80 -15.54 -2.09
N ASN A 53 -14.24 -14.54 -1.42
CA ASN A 53 -13.46 -13.47 -2.05
C ASN A 53 -12.14 -13.24 -1.27
N PRO A 54 -11.22 -14.21 -1.29
CA PRO A 54 -10.02 -14.15 -0.45
C PRO A 54 -9.07 -13.00 -0.81
N ASN A 55 -9.20 -12.46 -2.03
CA ASN A 55 -8.39 -11.33 -2.52
C ASN A 55 -8.86 -9.98 -1.99
N ALA A 56 -10.00 -9.91 -1.29
CA ALA A 56 -10.50 -8.72 -0.62
C ALA A 56 -10.49 -8.95 0.91
N PRO A 57 -9.31 -8.92 1.56
CA PRO A 57 -9.21 -9.11 3.00
C PRO A 57 -10.00 -8.06 3.79
N GLY A 58 -10.38 -8.37 5.02
CA GLY A 58 -10.90 -7.36 5.94
C GLY A 58 -9.83 -6.30 6.30
N MET A 59 -10.24 -5.21 6.93
CA MET A 59 -9.40 -4.02 7.16
C MET A 59 -8.05 -4.31 7.82
N ILE A 60 -8.03 -5.18 8.83
CA ILE A 60 -6.79 -5.54 9.55
C ILE A 60 -5.84 -6.30 8.62
N GLY A 61 -6.36 -7.27 7.87
CA GLY A 61 -5.59 -8.02 6.88
C GLY A 61 -5.06 -7.11 5.77
N ALA A 62 -5.90 -6.22 5.24
CA ALA A 62 -5.52 -5.27 4.21
C ALA A 62 -4.33 -4.39 4.63
N TYR A 63 -4.36 -3.84 5.85
CA TYR A 63 -3.22 -3.06 6.37
C TYR A 63 -1.97 -3.91 6.58
N HIS A 64 -2.08 -5.05 7.27
CA HIS A 64 -0.90 -5.87 7.57
C HIS A 64 -0.26 -6.42 6.29
N GLN A 65 -1.05 -6.94 5.36
CA GLN A 65 -0.53 -7.47 4.10
C GLN A 65 0.13 -6.38 3.25
N GLN A 66 -0.50 -5.21 3.07
CA GLN A 66 0.07 -4.14 2.25
C GLN A 66 1.32 -3.51 2.91
N CYS A 67 1.24 -3.16 4.20
CA CYS A 67 2.33 -2.45 4.87
C CYS A 67 3.53 -3.36 5.12
N MET A 68 3.32 -4.52 5.75
CA MET A 68 4.42 -5.44 6.05
C MET A 68 4.98 -6.05 4.77
N GLY A 69 4.12 -6.44 3.83
CA GLY A 69 4.56 -7.00 2.55
C GLY A 69 5.43 -6.04 1.73
N CYS A 70 5.08 -4.75 1.69
CA CYS A 70 5.93 -3.74 1.05
C CYS A 70 7.28 -3.59 1.77
N HIS A 71 7.28 -3.51 3.11
CA HIS A 71 8.52 -3.38 3.88
C HIS A 71 9.46 -4.57 3.67
N ASP A 72 8.91 -5.79 3.68
CA ASP A 72 9.66 -7.01 3.44
C ASP A 72 10.21 -7.05 2.00
N ALA A 73 9.38 -6.75 0.99
CA ALA A 73 9.79 -6.73 -0.41
C ALA A 73 10.87 -5.67 -0.71
N MET A 74 10.86 -4.56 0.02
CA MET A 74 11.86 -3.49 -0.09
C MET A 74 13.10 -3.74 0.77
N GLY A 75 13.16 -4.84 1.53
CA GLY A 75 14.27 -5.13 2.43
C GLY A 75 14.47 -4.06 3.51
N LEU A 76 13.38 -3.38 3.91
CA LEU A 76 13.44 -2.36 4.95
C LEU A 76 13.71 -3.03 6.29
N LYS A 77 14.48 -2.34 7.15
CA LYS A 77 14.64 -2.79 8.54
C LYS A 77 13.26 -2.84 9.19
N LYS A 78 12.98 -3.95 9.88
CA LYS A 78 11.74 -4.08 10.66
C LYS A 78 11.63 -2.91 11.65
N PRO A 79 10.41 -2.40 11.89
CA PRO A 79 10.22 -1.36 12.89
C PRO A 79 10.80 -1.80 14.24
N GLU A 80 11.52 -0.90 14.90
CA GLU A 80 11.95 -1.14 16.27
C GLU A 80 10.72 -1.38 17.15
N GLY A 81 10.79 -2.40 18.01
CA GLY A 81 9.66 -2.82 18.85
C GLY A 81 8.64 -3.73 18.16
N GLY A 82 8.84 -4.17 16.92
CA GLY A 82 7.94 -5.14 16.27
C GLY A 82 6.54 -4.55 16.06
N CYS A 83 5.49 -5.18 16.62
CA CYS A 83 4.10 -4.72 16.51
C CYS A 83 3.94 -3.25 16.95
N ILE A 84 4.63 -2.86 18.03
CA ILE A 84 4.52 -1.51 18.59
C ILE A 84 5.21 -0.43 17.75
N GLY A 85 6.03 -0.83 16.78
CA GLY A 85 6.67 0.09 15.85
C GLY A 85 5.69 0.70 14.82
N CYS A 86 4.49 0.12 14.68
CA CYS A 86 3.45 0.64 13.79
C CYS A 86 2.25 1.23 14.55
N HIS A 87 1.87 0.65 15.68
CA HIS A 87 0.76 1.13 16.50
C HIS A 87 1.01 0.83 17.96
N LYS A 88 0.51 1.66 18.88
CA LYS A 88 0.61 1.35 20.31
C LYS A 88 -0.25 0.15 20.67
N GLU A 89 0.07 -0.50 21.78
CA GLU A 89 -0.84 -1.46 22.41
C GLU A 89 -2.14 -0.74 22.79
N LYS A 90 -3.23 -1.50 22.85
CA LYS A 90 -4.57 -0.96 23.14
C LYS A 90 -4.70 -0.51 24.59
#